data_AF-A0A6G0SAB9-F1
#
_entry.id   AF-A0A6G0SAB9-F1
#
_cell.length_a   1.000
_cell.length_b   1.000
_cell.length_c   1.000
_cell.angle_alpha   90.00
_cell.angle_beta   90.00
_cell.angle_gamma   90.00
#
_symmetry.space_group_name_H-M   'P 1'
#
loop_
_entity.id
_entity.type
_entity.pdbx_description
1 polymer ?
#
loop_
_entity_poly.entity_id
_entity_poly.type
_entity_poly.pdbx_seq_one_letter_code
_entity_poly.pdbx_strand_id
1 'polypeptide(L)'
;MLIAKLLPALCEHWPEDTDGRPIVVQQDNAPAHIASEDQVFADAVAACGRRVVLRNQPPNNPDLNCNDLGLFASIQARQQKKNARTTDELIAAVTESYWELPMRTINATFLSLQGSMDDCIAQDGDNNYKPRHMKKAKLEREGRLPMSIRCCSRAEEILTQAAVL
;
A
#
# COMPACT_ATOMS: atom_id res chain seq x y z
N MET A 1 13.05 10.82 5.69
CA MET A 1 13.19 9.44 5.16
C MET A 1 12.78 9.34 3.69
N LEU A 2 11.67 9.93 3.26
CA LEU A 2 11.22 9.88 1.85
C LEU A 2 12.27 10.44 0.87
N ILE A 3 12.75 11.66 1.09
CA ILE A 3 13.73 12.30 0.20
C ILE A 3 15.09 11.60 0.22
N ALA A 4 15.69 11.45 1.41
CA ALA A 4 17.06 10.98 1.54
C ALA A 4 17.26 9.46 1.37
N LYS A 5 16.18 8.65 1.36
CA LYS A 5 16.27 7.18 1.28
C LYS A 5 15.33 6.60 0.22
N LEU A 6 14.04 6.92 0.27
CA LEU A 6 13.06 6.32 -0.64
C LEU A 6 13.27 6.77 -2.08
N LEU A 7 13.42 8.07 -2.35
CA LEU A 7 13.59 8.58 -3.72
C LEU A 7 14.81 7.95 -4.42
N PRO A 8 16.03 7.93 -3.84
CA PRO A 8 17.16 7.23 -4.44
C PRO A 8 16.86 5.76 -4.75
N ALA A 9 16.25 5.03 -3.80
CA ALA A 9 15.93 3.62 -3.99
C ALA A 9 14.89 3.38 -5.09
N LEU A 10 13.89 4.26 -5.23
CA LEU A 10 12.95 4.21 -6.35
C LEU A 10 13.66 4.46 -7.68
N CYS A 11 14.57 5.42 -7.73
CA CYS A 11 15.29 5.75 -8.96
C CYS A 11 16.23 4.60 -9.39
N GLU A 12 16.83 3.89 -8.43
CA GLU A 12 17.70 2.73 -8.66
C GLU A 12 16.95 1.44 -8.99
N HIS A 13 15.84 1.13 -8.32
CA HIS A 13 15.21 -0.19 -8.37
C HIS A 13 13.84 -0.23 -9.07
N TRP A 14 13.19 0.92 -9.30
CA TRP A 14 11.88 0.92 -9.94
C TRP A 14 12.00 0.58 -11.44
N PRO A 15 11.11 -0.29 -11.99
CA PRO A 15 11.12 -0.62 -13.41
C PRO A 15 11.04 0.63 -14.31
N GLU A 16 11.76 0.63 -15.44
CA GLU A 16 11.73 1.74 -16.39
C GLU A 16 10.38 1.87 -17.11
N ASP A 17 9.73 0.74 -17.35
CA ASP A 17 8.43 0.70 -17.99
C ASP A 17 7.31 1.07 -16.99
N THR A 18 6.72 2.25 -17.21
CA THR A 18 5.66 2.81 -16.36
C THR A 18 4.40 3.17 -17.15
N ASP A 19 4.36 2.89 -18.47
CA ASP A 19 3.30 3.39 -19.38
C ASP A 19 3.02 4.91 -19.22
N GLY A 20 4.04 5.68 -18.82
CA GLY A 20 3.92 7.12 -18.51
C GLY A 20 3.18 7.45 -17.21
N ARG A 21 2.78 6.45 -16.41
CA ARG A 21 2.11 6.63 -15.13
C ARG A 21 3.11 7.03 -14.04
N PRO A 22 2.73 7.95 -13.13
CA PRO A 22 3.58 8.29 -12.00
C PRO A 22 3.69 7.12 -11.02
N ILE A 23 4.83 7.04 -10.33
CA ILE A 23 4.99 6.25 -9.11
C ILE A 23 4.21 6.94 -8.01
N VAL A 24 3.21 6.25 -7.44
CA VAL A 24 2.41 6.79 -6.35
C VAL A 24 2.97 6.28 -5.03
N VAL A 25 3.45 7.20 -4.18
CA VAL A 25 3.82 6.90 -2.80
C VAL A 25 2.64 7.30 -1.93
N GLN A 26 2.00 6.31 -1.32
CA GLN A 26 0.89 6.52 -0.40
C GLN A 26 1.41 6.69 1.04
N GLN A 27 0.81 7.62 1.78
CA GLN A 27 1.08 7.85 3.21
C GLN A 27 -0.23 8.14 3.97
N ASP A 28 -0.20 8.06 5.30
CA ASP A 28 -1.29 8.53 6.14
C ASP A 28 -1.22 10.06 6.37
N ASN A 29 -2.17 10.59 7.14
CA ASN A 29 -2.29 12.02 7.44
C ASN A 29 -1.60 12.45 8.75
N ALA A 30 -0.60 11.70 9.25
CA ALA A 30 0.12 12.06 10.45
C ALA A 30 0.83 13.42 10.30
N PRO A 31 0.82 14.32 11.30
CA PRO A 31 1.40 15.66 11.19
C PRO A 31 2.91 15.68 10.88
N ALA A 32 3.63 14.59 11.14
CA ALA A 32 5.05 14.46 10.83
C ALA A 32 5.32 14.12 9.35
N HIS A 33 4.29 13.82 8.56
CA HIS A 33 4.43 13.49 7.15
C HIS A 33 4.57 14.73 6.27
N ILE A 34 5.24 14.53 5.13
CA ILE A 34 5.49 15.58 4.15
C ILE A 34 4.16 15.92 3.47
N ALA A 35 3.80 17.20 3.37
CA ALA A 35 2.61 17.61 2.63
C ALA A 35 2.72 17.23 1.14
N SER A 36 1.60 16.98 0.47
CA SER A 36 1.61 16.65 -0.96
C SER A 36 2.17 17.78 -1.84
N GLU A 37 2.13 19.01 -1.34
CA GLU A 37 2.61 20.23 -1.99
C GLU A 37 3.98 20.69 -1.47
N ASP A 38 4.70 19.84 -0.72
CA ASP A 38 6.00 20.21 -0.17
C ASP A 38 7.03 20.50 -1.28
N GLN A 39 7.56 21.73 -1.28
CA GLN A 39 8.46 22.20 -2.33
C GLN A 39 9.80 21.44 -2.31
N VAL A 40 10.31 21.08 -1.13
CA VAL A 40 11.58 20.37 -1.00
C VAL A 40 11.47 18.96 -1.59
N PHE A 41 10.33 18.30 -1.38
CA PHE A 41 10.03 17.04 -2.03
C PHE A 41 9.85 17.20 -3.54
N ALA A 42 9.13 18.22 -4.00
CA ALA A 42 8.94 18.48 -5.43
C ALA A 42 10.28 18.69 -6.16
N ASP A 43 11.18 19.50 -5.59
CA ASP A 43 12.52 19.74 -6.12
C ASP A 43 13.36 18.45 -6.16
N ALA A 44 13.28 17.63 -5.10
CA ALA A 44 13.97 16.35 -5.06
C ALA A 44 13.45 15.35 -6.10
N VAL A 45 12.14 15.30 -6.33
CA VAL A 45 11.54 14.45 -7.38
C VAL A 45 12.00 14.92 -8.77
N ALA A 46 12.01 16.24 -9.03
CA ALA A 46 12.49 16.80 -10.28
C ALA A 46 13.95 16.40 -10.58
N ALA A 47 14.78 16.30 -9.54
CA ALA A 47 16.17 15.84 -9.66
C ALA A 47 16.33 14.32 -9.80
N CYS A 48 15.35 13.51 -9.38
CA CYS A 48 15.46 12.04 -9.34
C CYS A 48 15.26 11.37 -10.72
N GLY A 49 14.78 12.10 -11.72
CA GLY A 49 14.54 11.55 -13.07
C GLY A 49 13.37 10.57 -13.15
N ARG A 50 12.55 10.47 -12.09
CA ARG A 50 11.31 9.67 -12.04
C ARG A 50 10.13 10.58 -11.72
N ARG A 51 8.96 10.26 -12.27
CA ARG A 51 7.71 10.95 -11.93
C ARG A 51 7.12 10.30 -10.66
N VAL A 52 7.41 10.87 -9.49
CA VAL A 52 6.90 10.40 -8.20
C VAL A 52 5.86 11.38 -7.65
N VAL A 53 4.73 10.89 -7.15
CA VAL A 53 3.70 11.72 -6.52
C VAL A 53 3.35 11.18 -5.14
N LEU A 54 3.15 12.09 -4.19
CA LEU A 54 2.60 11.75 -2.87
C LEU A 54 1.07 11.76 -2.92
N ARG A 55 0.47 10.77 -2.27
CA ARG A 55 -0.96 10.68 -2.06
C ARG A 55 -1.25 10.32 -0.61
N ASN A 56 -2.14 11.07 0.01
CA ASN A 56 -2.61 10.75 1.33
C ASN A 56 -3.79 9.77 1.21
N GLN A 57 -3.83 8.78 2.11
CA GLN A 57 -5.01 7.95 2.26
C GLN A 57 -6.19 8.77 2.81
N PRO A 58 -7.44 8.33 2.60
CA PRO A 58 -8.60 8.94 3.27
C PRO A 58 -8.44 8.96 4.80
N PRO A 59 -8.84 10.05 5.48
CA PRO A 59 -8.73 10.16 6.94
C PRO A 59 -9.44 9.00 7.67
N ASN A 60 -8.87 8.56 8.79
CA ASN A 60 -9.46 7.54 9.69
C ASN A 60 -9.83 6.20 9.01
N ASN A 61 -9.15 5.83 7.93
CA ASN A 61 -9.40 4.57 7.24
C ASN A 61 -8.11 3.73 7.11
N PRO A 62 -7.76 2.93 8.14
CA PRO A 62 -6.57 2.07 8.09
C PRO A 62 -6.67 0.95 7.05
N ASP A 63 -7.90 0.57 6.65
CA ASP A 63 -8.11 -0.46 5.63
C ASP A 63 -7.70 0.01 4.22
N LEU A 64 -7.45 1.31 4.05
CA LEU A 64 -6.92 1.92 2.84
C LEU A 64 -5.41 2.15 2.91
N ASN A 65 -4.72 1.56 3.89
CA ASN A 65 -3.26 1.53 3.99
C ASN A 65 -2.76 0.09 3.91
N CYS A 66 -2.00 -0.25 2.88
CA CYS A 66 -1.47 -1.61 2.71
C CYS A 66 -0.61 -2.07 3.90
N ASN A 67 0.12 -1.14 4.52
CA ASN A 67 1.01 -1.45 5.63
C ASN A 67 0.22 -1.90 6.87
N ASP A 68 -0.79 -1.10 7.25
CA ASP A 68 -1.65 -1.39 8.40
C ASP A 68 -2.58 -2.58 8.14
N LEU A 69 -3.15 -2.66 6.93
CA LEU A 69 -4.11 -3.69 6.54
C LEU A 69 -3.54 -5.11 6.63
N GLY A 70 -2.23 -5.30 6.47
CA GLY A 70 -1.68 -6.64 6.60
C GLY A 70 -0.17 -6.83 6.53
N LEU A 71 0.61 -5.88 6.01
CA LEU A 71 2.07 -6.07 5.94
C LEU A 71 2.71 -6.06 7.33
N PHE A 72 2.37 -5.08 8.18
CA PHE A 72 2.92 -5.01 9.54
C PHE A 72 2.52 -6.22 10.38
N ALA A 73 1.25 -6.62 10.35
CA ALA A 73 0.78 -7.82 11.04
C ALA A 73 1.52 -9.08 10.57
N SER A 74 1.77 -9.20 9.26
CA SER A 74 2.48 -10.35 8.69
C SER A 74 3.95 -10.39 9.08
N ILE A 75 4.62 -9.24 9.11
CA ILE A 75 6.02 -9.11 9.54
C ILE A 75 6.11 -9.42 11.04
N GLN A 76 5.21 -8.85 11.85
CA GLN A 76 5.17 -9.07 13.30
C GLN A 76 4.94 -10.54 13.64
N ALA A 77 3.98 -11.22 12.99
CA ALA A 77 3.73 -12.64 13.20
C ALA A 77 4.94 -13.54 12.88
N ARG A 78 5.83 -13.09 11.99
CA ARG A 78 7.10 -13.76 11.69
C ARG A 78 8.15 -13.43 12.74
N GLN A 79 8.29 -12.15 13.07
CA GLN A 79 9.24 -11.67 14.06
C GLN A 79 9.00 -12.31 15.43
N GLN A 80 7.75 -12.52 15.83
CA GLN A 80 7.38 -13.17 17.10
C GLN A 80 7.86 -14.63 17.22
N LYS A 81 8.27 -15.26 16.11
CA LYS A 81 8.88 -16.60 16.12
C LYS A 81 10.38 -16.57 16.38
N LYS A 82 10.97 -15.37 16.44
CA LYS A 82 12.40 -15.11 16.68
C LYS A 82 12.55 -14.57 18.09
N ASN A 83 13.59 -15.02 18.80
CA ASN A 83 13.89 -14.51 20.13
C ASN A 83 14.77 -13.26 20.01
N ALA A 84 14.39 -12.20 20.70
CA ALA A 84 15.19 -10.99 20.84
C ALA A 84 15.16 -10.54 22.30
N ARG A 85 16.33 -10.23 22.86
CA ARG A 85 16.55 -9.79 24.24
C ARG A 85 17.12 -8.37 24.32
N THR A 86 17.51 -7.81 23.18
CA THR A 86 18.02 -6.45 23.04
C THR A 86 17.30 -5.72 21.90
N THR A 87 17.40 -4.40 21.89
CA THR A 87 16.87 -3.59 20.78
C THR A 87 17.54 -3.94 19.45
N ASP A 88 18.85 -4.19 19.45
CA ASP A 88 19.58 -4.56 18.24
C ASP A 88 19.13 -5.93 17.70
N GLU A 89 18.93 -6.90 18.59
CA GLU A 89 18.36 -8.21 18.22
C GLU A 89 16.93 -8.06 17.68
N LEU A 90 16.13 -7.16 18.25
CA LEU A 90 14.77 -6.89 17.75
C LEU A 90 14.80 -6.26 16.36
N ILE A 91 15.66 -5.26 16.13
CA ILE A 91 15.84 -4.62 14.82
C ILE A 91 16.27 -5.66 13.79
N ALA A 92 17.24 -6.53 14.13
CA ALA A 92 17.68 -7.60 13.26
C ALA A 92 16.54 -8.60 12.95
N ALA A 93 15.77 -9.00 13.96
CA ALA A 93 14.65 -9.93 13.80
C ALA A 93 13.52 -9.36 12.93
N VAL A 94 13.17 -8.08 13.09
CA VAL A 94 12.20 -7.39 12.23
C VAL A 94 12.73 -7.29 10.80
N THR A 95 13.98 -6.88 10.62
CA THR A 95 14.61 -6.73 9.31
C THR A 95 14.63 -8.06 8.54
N GLU A 96 15.06 -9.15 9.19
CA GLU A 96 15.06 -10.48 8.59
C GLU A 96 13.62 -10.94 8.28
N SER A 97 12.66 -10.68 9.18
CA SER A 97 11.25 -11.03 8.95
C SER A 97 10.62 -10.27 7.77
N TYR A 98 11.07 -9.03 7.52
CA TYR A 98 10.70 -8.27 6.33
C TYR A 98 11.26 -8.92 5.06
N TRP A 99 12.55 -9.25 5.02
CA TRP A 99 13.18 -9.88 3.85
C TRP A 99 12.65 -11.29 3.57
N GLU A 100 12.23 -12.03 4.60
CA GLU A 100 11.61 -13.35 4.47
C GLU A 100 10.11 -13.29 4.10
N LEU A 101 9.52 -12.10 3.97
CA LEU A 101 8.10 -11.96 3.70
C LEU A 101 7.77 -12.51 2.30
N PRO A 102 6.89 -13.53 2.19
CA PRO A 102 6.61 -14.14 0.90
C PRO A 102 5.91 -13.16 -0.03
N MET A 103 6.29 -13.14 -1.32
CA MET A 103 5.63 -12.32 -2.34
C MET A 103 4.11 -12.57 -2.40
N ARG A 104 3.67 -13.82 -2.18
CA ARG A 104 2.24 -14.16 -2.08
C ARG A 104 1.50 -13.40 -0.97
N THR A 105 2.17 -13.13 0.16
CA THR A 105 1.60 -12.37 1.27
C THR A 105 1.45 -10.91 0.88
N ILE A 106 2.46 -10.33 0.23
CA ILE A 106 2.43 -8.96 -0.28
C ILE A 106 1.27 -8.81 -1.28
N ASN A 107 1.20 -9.69 -2.28
CA ASN A 107 0.14 -9.70 -3.28
C ASN A 107 -1.26 -9.86 -2.63
N ALA A 108 -1.40 -10.77 -1.66
CA ALA A 108 -2.66 -10.96 -0.95
C ALA A 108 -3.12 -9.70 -0.21
N THR A 109 -2.19 -8.93 0.37
CA THR A 109 -2.50 -7.65 1.03
C THR A 109 -2.93 -6.58 0.03
N PHE A 110 -2.26 -6.47 -1.13
CA PHE A 110 -2.70 -5.55 -2.19
C PHE A 110 -4.10 -5.90 -2.73
N LEU A 111 -4.42 -7.18 -2.87
CA LEU A 111 -5.78 -7.61 -3.24
C LEU A 111 -6.80 -7.35 -2.11
N SER A 112 -6.38 -7.37 -0.84
CA SER A 112 -7.24 -6.90 0.26
C SER A 112 -7.50 -5.41 0.13
N LEU A 113 -6.45 -4.61 -0.12
CA LEU A 113 -6.54 -3.15 -0.27
C LEU A 113 -7.51 -2.76 -1.38
N GLN A 114 -7.40 -3.39 -2.56
CA GLN A 114 -8.32 -3.15 -3.67
C GLN A 114 -9.75 -3.55 -3.32
N GLY A 115 -9.94 -4.62 -2.53
CA GLY A 115 -11.24 -4.99 -1.99
C GLY A 115 -11.81 -3.93 -1.06
N SER A 116 -11.01 -3.43 -0.11
CA SER A 116 -11.40 -2.33 0.78
C SER A 116 -11.73 -1.04 0.02
N MET A 117 -10.96 -0.71 -1.03
CA MET A 117 -11.26 0.44 -1.90
C MET A 117 -12.61 0.28 -2.60
N ASP A 118 -12.90 -0.89 -3.16
CA ASP A 118 -14.18 -1.18 -3.81
C ASP A 118 -15.34 -1.16 -2.81
N ASP A 119 -15.16 -1.72 -1.60
CA ASP A 119 -16.17 -1.68 -0.52
C ASP A 119 -16.43 -0.25 -0.02
N CYS A 120 -15.38 0.57 0.10
CA CYS A 120 -15.46 2.00 0.45
C CYS A 120 -16.26 2.78 -0.58
N ILE A 121 -15.92 2.63 -1.86
CA ILE A 121 -16.61 3.32 -2.96
C ILE A 121 -18.07 2.87 -3.01
N ALA A 122 -18.34 1.57 -2.92
CA ALA A 122 -19.70 1.04 -2.95
C ALA A 122 -20.61 1.56 -1.83
N GLN A 123 -20.01 2.05 -0.73
CA GLN A 123 -20.69 2.65 0.41
C GLN A 123 -20.50 4.17 0.47
N ASP A 124 -20.34 4.80 -0.70
CA ASP A 124 -20.30 6.25 -0.86
C ASP A 124 -19.19 6.92 0.00
N GLY A 125 -18.08 6.21 0.23
CA GLY A 125 -16.92 6.69 0.98
C GLY A 125 -16.91 6.35 2.48
N ASP A 126 -17.90 5.61 2.99
CA ASP A 126 -17.94 5.15 4.38
C ASP A 126 -16.78 4.18 4.69
N ASN A 127 -16.33 4.14 5.95
CA ASN A 127 -15.30 3.24 6.46
C ASN A 127 -15.85 2.13 7.38
N ASN A 128 -17.17 2.04 7.56
CA ASN A 128 -17.81 1.00 8.39
C ASN A 128 -18.05 -0.34 7.65
N TYR A 129 -17.44 -0.52 6.49
CA TYR A 129 -17.53 -1.76 5.74
C TYR A 129 -16.77 -2.89 6.42
N LYS A 130 -17.14 -4.13 6.10
CA LYS A 130 -16.40 -5.32 6.54
C LYS A 130 -15.46 -5.76 5.43
N PRO A 131 -14.13 -5.80 5.66
CA PRO A 131 -13.19 -6.26 4.66
C PRO A 131 -13.57 -7.64 4.11
N ARG A 132 -13.74 -7.73 2.79
CA ARG A 132 -14.15 -8.97 2.12
C ARG A 132 -13.13 -10.11 2.31
N HIS A 133 -13.60 -11.29 2.69
CA HIS A 133 -12.76 -12.49 2.75
C HIS A 133 -12.93 -13.39 1.53
N MET A 134 -11.94 -13.38 0.63
CA MET A 134 -12.00 -14.11 -0.65
C MET A 134 -11.25 -15.45 -0.67
N LYS A 135 -10.84 -15.97 0.50
CA LYS A 135 -10.06 -17.22 0.59
C LYS A 135 -8.84 -17.22 -0.36
N LYS A 136 -8.10 -16.10 -0.41
CA LYS A 136 -7.03 -15.82 -1.40
C LYS A 136 -6.01 -16.96 -1.53
N ALA A 137 -5.58 -17.56 -0.42
CA ALA A 137 -4.66 -18.71 -0.43
C ALA A 137 -5.23 -19.95 -1.15
N LYS A 138 -6.55 -20.18 -1.08
CA LYS A 138 -7.21 -21.26 -1.85
C LYS A 138 -7.20 -20.92 -3.34
N LEU A 139 -7.57 -19.69 -3.70
CA LEU A 139 -7.58 -19.25 -5.10
C LEU A 139 -6.19 -19.31 -5.74
N GLU A 140 -5.14 -18.93 -4.99
CA GLU A 140 -3.76 -18.99 -5.46
C GLU A 140 -3.34 -20.44 -5.77
N ARG A 141 -3.62 -21.38 -4.86
CA ARG A 141 -3.33 -22.81 -5.07
C ARG A 141 -4.08 -23.42 -6.25
N GLU A 142 -5.25 -22.89 -6.58
CA GLU A 142 -6.03 -23.31 -7.75
C GLU A 142 -5.63 -22.58 -9.04
N GLY A 143 -4.68 -21.63 -9.00
CA GLY A 143 -4.31 -20.81 -10.16
C GLY A 143 -5.39 -19.82 -10.58
N ARG A 144 -6.30 -19.47 -9.66
CA ARG A 144 -7.51 -18.66 -9.90
C ARG A 144 -7.51 -17.33 -9.15
N LEU A 145 -6.41 -16.98 -8.48
CA LEU A 145 -6.29 -15.69 -7.81
C LEU A 145 -6.20 -14.58 -8.87
N PRO A 146 -7.10 -13.59 -8.87
CA PRO A 146 -7.04 -12.52 -9.85
C PRO A 146 -5.81 -11.63 -9.60
N MET A 147 -5.27 -11.03 -10.66
CA MET A 147 -4.20 -10.03 -10.55
C MET A 147 -4.69 -8.71 -9.95
N SER A 148 -5.95 -8.37 -10.19
CA SER A 148 -6.62 -7.19 -9.63
C SER A 148 -8.09 -7.47 -9.36
N ILE A 149 -8.65 -6.78 -8.37
CA ILE A 149 -10.07 -6.84 -8.03
C ILE A 149 -10.83 -5.95 -9.01
N ARG A 150 -11.88 -6.50 -9.62
CA ARG A 150 -12.83 -5.70 -10.39
C ARG A 150 -13.77 -4.99 -9.43
N CYS A 151 -14.12 -3.75 -9.75
CA CYS A 151 -15.13 -3.02 -9.01
C CYS A 151 -16.47 -3.77 -9.07
N CYS A 152 -17.23 -3.74 -7.98
CA CYS A 152 -18.60 -4.21 -7.97
C CYS A 152 -19.50 -3.23 -8.74
N SER A 153 -20.68 -3.67 -9.18
CA SER A 153 -21.60 -2.84 -9.97
C SER A 153 -21.90 -1.49 -9.31
N ARG A 154 -22.09 -1.46 -7.99
CA ARG A 154 -22.35 -0.22 -7.24
C ARG A 154 -21.16 0.75 -7.29
N ALA A 155 -19.95 0.25 -7.10
CA ALA A 155 -18.75 1.08 -7.20
C ALA A 155 -18.51 1.57 -8.63
N GLU A 156 -18.75 0.72 -9.64
CA GLU A 156 -18.69 1.10 -11.05
C GLU A 156 -19.72 2.21 -11.38
N GLU A 157 -20.95 2.10 -10.90
CA GLU A 157 -21.98 3.14 -11.04
C GLU A 157 -21.55 4.47 -10.43
N ILE A 158 -20.94 4.47 -9.24
CA ILE A 158 -20.45 5.69 -8.58
C ILE A 158 -19.28 6.30 -9.35
N LEU A 159 -18.32 5.47 -9.78
CA LEU A 159 -17.14 5.94 -10.51
C LEU A 159 -17.44 6.47 -11.91
N THR A 160 -18.54 6.02 -12.53
CA THR A 160 -18.95 6.41 -13.88
C THR A 160 -19.97 7.54 -13.90
N GLN A 161 -20.54 7.91 -12.75
CA GLN A 161 -21.32 9.13 -12.63
C GLN A 161 -20.42 10.34 -12.91
N ALA A 162 -20.89 11.26 -13.76
CA ALA A 162 -20.22 12.53 -13.95
C ALA A 162 -20.13 13.22 -12.58
N ALA A 163 -18.91 13.46 -12.09
CA ALA A 163 -18.72 14.20 -10.86
C ALA A 163 -19.41 15.56 -11.01
N VAL A 164 -20.50 15.78 -10.27
CA VAL A 164 -21.05 17.12 -10.07
C VAL A 164 -20.08 17.80 -9.10
N LEU A 165 -18.99 18.32 -9.64
CA LEU A 165 -18.08 19.24 -8.95
C LEU A 165 -18.71 20.64 -8.91
#